data_AF-B8E1P7-F1
#
_entry.id   AF-B8E1P7-F1
#
_cell.length_a   1.000
_cell.length_b   1.000
_cell.length_c   1.000
_cell.angle_alpha   90.00
_cell.angle_beta   90.00
_cell.angle_gamma   90.00
#
_symmetry.space_group_name_H-M   'P 1'
#
loop_
_entity.id
_entity.type
_entity.pdbx_description
1 polymer ?
#
loop_
_entity_poly.entity_id
_entity_poly.type
_entity_poly.pdbx_seq_one_letter_code
_entity_poly.pdbx_strand_id
1 'polypeptide(L)'
;MTLIYIMRRVIKVKKVSIGLFIILIILLVIVFASSFRNRDYGQDDFPYKGALFLHDGDYVIFECTEGYNGFYYMTGKDYEVPVQVFDYNTGKEIGGYLFLPGNPYPVGENFSYAPFRWMDLQQGYKGRTLKIVLRENRKIYNKTYGDRDLLIKFKPGTTVLYWHGVDSTDWCDLDYVAK
;
A
#
# COMPACT_ATOMS: atom_id res chain seq x y z
N MET A 1 -18.96 46.56 -43.96
CA MET A 1 -19.54 45.96 -42.72
C MET A 1 -19.30 44.45 -42.60
N THR A 2 -19.21 43.70 -43.71
CA THR A 2 -19.17 42.22 -43.73
C THR A 2 -17.84 41.60 -43.24
N LEU A 3 -16.69 42.24 -43.50
CA LEU A 3 -15.37 41.70 -43.18
C LEU A 3 -15.09 41.65 -41.66
N ILE A 4 -15.49 42.69 -40.92
CA ILE A 4 -15.31 42.79 -39.45
C ILE A 4 -16.14 41.73 -38.72
N TYR A 5 -17.33 41.41 -39.24
CA TYR A 5 -18.20 40.38 -38.66
C TYR A 5 -17.60 38.97 -38.83
N ILE A 6 -17.03 38.67 -40.00
CA ILE A 6 -16.36 37.39 -40.28
C ILE A 6 -15.13 37.23 -39.38
N MET A 7 -14.28 38.26 -39.25
CA MET A 7 -13.10 38.21 -38.38
C MET A 7 -13.47 37.99 -36.90
N ARG A 8 -14.53 38.65 -36.41
CA ARG A 8 -15.02 38.45 -35.03
C ARG A 8 -15.55 37.03 -34.80
N ARG A 9 -16.24 36.43 -35.78
CA ARG A 9 -16.66 35.02 -35.69
C ARG A 9 -15.46 34.07 -35.66
N VAL A 10 -14.47 34.28 -36.53
CA VAL A 10 -13.26 33.42 -36.57
C VAL A 10 -12.49 33.48 -35.25
N ILE A 11 -12.31 34.67 -34.67
CA ILE A 11 -11.64 34.85 -33.37
C ILE A 11 -12.45 34.19 -32.24
N LYS A 12 -13.78 34.31 -32.26
CA LYS A 12 -14.66 33.70 -31.25
C LYS A 12 -14.64 32.17 -31.34
N VAL A 13 -14.69 31.60 -32.55
CA VAL A 13 -14.57 30.15 -32.77
C VAL A 13 -13.22 29.62 -32.30
N LYS A 14 -12.11 30.31 -32.61
CA LYS A 14 -10.77 29.95 -32.13
C LYS A 14 -10.65 29.97 -30.60
N LYS A 15 -11.25 30.95 -29.92
CA LYS A 15 -11.26 31.01 -28.45
C LYS A 15 -12.08 29.88 -27.83
N VAL A 16 -13.23 29.54 -28.43
CA VAL A 16 -14.08 28.43 -27.97
C VAL A 16 -13.37 27.08 -28.14
N SER A 17 -12.70 26.85 -29.28
CA SER A 17 -11.97 25.59 -29.50
C SER A 17 -10.73 25.45 -28.61
N ILE A 18 -10.01 26.54 -28.33
CA ILE A 18 -8.90 26.53 -27.36
C ILE A 18 -9.41 26.21 -25.95
N GLY A 19 -10.53 26.81 -25.52
CA GLY A 19 -11.13 26.54 -24.22
C GLY A 19 -11.56 25.07 -24.05
N LEU A 20 -12.19 24.50 -25.08
CA LEU A 20 -12.56 23.09 -25.11
C LEU A 20 -11.35 22.15 -25.02
N PHE A 21 -10.27 22.47 -25.73
CA PHE A 21 -9.03 21.69 -25.68
C PHE A 21 -8.39 21.67 -24.29
N ILE A 22 -8.37 22.82 -23.59
CA ILE A 22 -7.85 22.92 -22.22
C ILE A 22 -8.67 22.07 -21.25
N ILE A 23 -10.01 22.13 -21.36
CA ILE A 23 -10.92 21.34 -20.51
C ILE A 23 -10.69 19.84 -20.74
N LEU A 24 -10.49 19.42 -21.99
CA LEU A 24 -10.16 18.04 -22.32
C LEU A 24 -8.83 17.58 -21.71
N ILE A 25 -7.79 18.42 -21.74
CA ILE A 25 -6.51 18.10 -21.08
C ILE A 25 -6.68 17.96 -19.57
N ILE A 26 -7.39 18.88 -18.92
CA ILE A 26 -7.62 18.81 -17.47
C ILE A 26 -8.40 17.54 -17.11
N LEU A 27 -9.45 17.22 -17.86
CA LEU A 27 -10.19 15.96 -17.69
C LEU A 27 -9.30 14.75 -17.90
N LEU A 28 -8.43 14.76 -18.91
CA LEU A 28 -7.48 13.68 -19.17
C LEU A 28 -6.55 13.50 -17.97
N VAL A 29 -5.96 14.58 -17.46
CA VAL A 29 -5.08 14.56 -16.28
C VAL A 29 -5.80 14.05 -15.04
N ILE A 30 -7.05 14.49 -14.80
CA ILE A 30 -7.85 14.01 -13.66
C ILE A 30 -8.16 12.52 -13.80
N VAL A 31 -8.55 12.06 -14.99
CA VAL A 31 -8.81 10.64 -15.27
C VAL A 31 -7.53 9.83 -15.04
N PHE A 32 -6.40 10.23 -15.63
CA PHE A 32 -5.12 9.55 -15.43
C PHE A 32 -4.69 9.53 -13.96
N ALA A 33 -4.78 10.66 -13.25
CA ALA A 33 -4.45 10.75 -11.82
C ALA A 33 -5.36 9.85 -10.97
N SER A 34 -6.64 9.75 -11.31
CA SER A 34 -7.57 8.84 -10.63
C SER A 34 -7.24 7.36 -10.91
N SER A 35 -6.74 7.05 -12.11
CA SER A 35 -6.25 5.71 -12.47
C SER A 35 -5.02 5.30 -11.67
N PHE A 36 -4.13 6.25 -11.31
CA PHE A 36 -2.97 5.96 -10.46
C PHE A 36 -3.34 5.72 -9.00
N ARG A 37 -4.39 6.39 -8.50
CA ARG A 37 -4.83 6.24 -7.10
C ARG A 37 -5.43 4.85 -6.80
N ASN A 38 -5.87 4.13 -7.83
CA ASN A 38 -6.50 2.81 -7.76
C ASN A 38 -5.81 1.77 -8.67
N ARG A 39 -4.52 1.95 -9.00
CA ARG A 39 -3.78 0.87 -9.68
C ARG A 39 -3.67 -0.30 -8.72
N ASP A 40 -4.37 -1.38 -9.05
CA ASP A 40 -3.93 -2.74 -8.74
C ASP A 40 -2.50 -2.84 -9.28
N TYR A 41 -1.53 -2.93 -8.36
CA TYR A 41 -0.15 -3.27 -8.71
C TYR A 41 -0.07 -4.77 -9.00
N GLY A 42 -0.94 -5.24 -9.89
CA GLY A 42 -0.99 -6.59 -10.40
C GLY A 42 0.37 -6.91 -11.00
N GLN A 43 1.13 -7.67 -10.22
CA GLN A 43 2.38 -8.35 -10.56
C GLN A 43 3.64 -7.50 -10.74
N ASP A 44 3.61 -6.19 -11.03
CA ASP A 44 4.85 -5.51 -11.50
C ASP A 44 5.24 -4.11 -10.98
N ASP A 45 4.57 -3.44 -10.03
CA ASP A 45 4.99 -2.05 -9.69
C ASP A 45 4.91 -1.64 -8.20
N PHE A 46 5.21 -2.56 -7.28
CA PHE A 46 5.87 -2.12 -6.03
C PHE A 46 7.37 -2.28 -6.27
N PRO A 47 8.18 -1.21 -6.38
CA PRO A 47 9.60 -1.33 -6.78
C PRO A 47 10.45 -2.11 -5.77
N TYR A 48 9.86 -2.51 -4.64
CA TYR A 48 10.51 -3.10 -3.49
C TYR A 48 9.95 -4.50 -3.24
N LYS A 49 10.83 -5.43 -2.85
CA LYS A 49 10.48 -6.82 -2.48
C LYS A 49 9.50 -6.92 -1.28
N GLY A 50 9.18 -5.81 -0.62
CA GLY A 50 8.27 -5.68 0.51
C GLY A 50 7.96 -4.21 0.81
N ALA A 51 7.23 -3.95 1.89
CA ALA A 51 6.87 -2.63 2.36
C ALA A 51 7.23 -2.45 3.84
N LEU A 52 7.50 -1.20 4.23
CA LEU A 52 7.68 -0.78 5.61
C LEU A 52 6.48 0.08 6.02
N PHE A 53 5.85 -0.30 7.13
CA PHE A 53 4.73 0.39 7.76
C PHE A 53 5.21 1.05 9.04
N LEU A 54 4.93 2.34 9.18
CA LEU A 54 5.44 3.17 10.27
C LEU A 54 4.34 3.78 11.12
N HIS A 55 3.09 3.74 10.65
CA HIS A 55 2.01 4.51 11.22
C HIS A 55 0.79 3.67 11.54
N ASP A 56 0.09 4.10 12.59
CA ASP A 56 -1.18 3.52 12.98
C ASP A 56 -2.20 3.58 11.83
N GLY A 57 -2.66 2.41 11.39
CA GLY A 57 -3.60 2.32 10.29
C GLY A 57 -2.98 2.06 8.93
N ASP A 58 -1.67 2.00 8.77
CA ASP A 58 -1.02 1.48 7.56
C ASP A 58 -1.43 0.03 7.32
N TYR A 59 -1.53 -0.39 6.06
CA TYR A 59 -2.05 -1.73 5.76
C TYR A 59 -1.66 -2.30 4.40
N VAL A 60 -1.80 -3.62 4.28
CA VAL A 60 -1.76 -4.34 3.00
C VAL A 60 -3.04 -5.10 2.76
N ILE A 61 -3.47 -5.16 1.49
CA ILE A 61 -4.54 -6.03 1.00
C ILE A 61 -3.93 -7.06 0.06
N PHE A 62 -4.21 -8.34 0.28
CA PHE A 62 -3.73 -9.44 -0.56
C PHE A 62 -4.72 -10.62 -0.57
N GLU A 63 -4.61 -11.47 -1.57
CA GLU A 63 -5.36 -12.73 -1.65
C GLU A 63 -4.63 -13.84 -0.88
N CYS A 64 -5.30 -14.41 0.12
CA CYS A 64 -4.77 -15.51 0.90
C CYS A 64 -5.18 -16.84 0.26
N THR A 65 -4.33 -17.39 -0.60
CA THR A 65 -4.58 -18.64 -1.34
C THR A 65 -3.75 -19.80 -0.81
N GLU A 66 -4.00 -21.01 -1.30
CA GLU A 66 -3.19 -22.18 -0.94
C GLU A 66 -1.74 -22.00 -1.39
N GLY A 67 -0.77 -22.26 -0.50
CA GLY A 67 0.66 -22.01 -0.73
C GLY A 67 1.12 -20.56 -0.51
N TYR A 68 0.21 -19.59 -0.58
CA TYR A 68 0.43 -18.15 -0.40
C TYR A 68 -0.36 -17.58 0.77
N ASN A 69 -0.47 -18.37 1.85
CA ASN A 69 -1.34 -18.10 2.97
C ASN A 69 -0.63 -17.40 4.13
N GLY A 70 0.18 -16.38 3.84
CA GLY A 70 0.94 -15.71 4.88
C GLY A 70 1.91 -14.69 4.34
N PHE A 71 2.76 -14.19 5.21
CA PHE A 71 3.72 -13.16 4.88
C PHE A 71 4.97 -13.30 5.73
N TYR A 72 6.07 -12.80 5.19
CA TYR A 72 7.32 -12.63 5.92
C TYR A 72 7.32 -11.27 6.61
N TYR A 73 7.90 -11.19 7.80
CA TYR A 73 7.99 -9.92 8.52
C TYR A 73 9.30 -9.74 9.30
N MET A 74 9.60 -8.47 9.57
CA MET A 74 10.59 -8.00 10.54
C MET A 74 10.01 -6.78 11.28
N THR A 75 10.51 -6.49 12.47
CA THR A 75 10.06 -5.38 13.31
C THR A 75 11.15 -4.29 13.36
N GLY A 76 10.78 -3.04 13.61
CA GLY A 76 11.80 -1.97 13.71
C GLY A 76 12.74 -2.14 14.90
N LYS A 77 12.24 -2.68 16.02
CA LYS A 77 13.05 -3.05 17.18
C LYS A 77 12.59 -4.40 17.72
N ASP A 78 13.26 -4.90 18.75
CA ASP A 78 12.88 -6.15 19.42
C ASP A 78 11.66 -5.95 20.33
N TYR A 79 10.50 -5.74 19.70
CA TYR A 79 9.21 -5.60 20.36
C TYR A 79 8.14 -6.42 19.65
N GLU A 80 7.08 -6.73 20.40
CA GLU A 80 5.86 -7.30 19.82
C GLU A 80 5.06 -6.22 19.08
N VAL A 81 4.64 -6.54 17.85
CA VAL A 81 3.83 -5.67 16.98
C VAL A 81 2.42 -6.25 16.82
N PRO A 82 1.36 -5.54 17.22
CA PRO A 82 0.00 -5.98 16.95
C PRO A 82 -0.46 -5.55 15.55
N VAL A 83 -1.06 -6.48 14.83
CA VAL A 83 -1.79 -6.21 13.60
C VAL A 83 -3.22 -6.73 13.72
N GLN A 84 -4.17 -6.10 13.05
CA GLN A 84 -5.53 -6.62 12.91
C GLN A 84 -5.74 -7.13 11.51
N VAL A 85 -6.47 -8.25 11.39
CA VAL A 85 -6.78 -8.86 10.10
C VAL A 85 -8.28 -8.72 9.84
N PHE A 86 -8.63 -8.17 8.68
CA PHE A 86 -10.01 -8.04 8.23
C PHE A 86 -10.23 -8.83 6.95
N ASP A 87 -11.43 -9.38 6.79
CA ASP A 87 -11.94 -9.78 5.49
C ASP A 87 -12.22 -8.51 4.67
N TYR A 88 -11.50 -8.29 3.58
CA TYR A 88 -11.61 -7.06 2.80
C TYR A 88 -13.00 -6.90 2.17
N ASN A 89 -13.62 -8.00 1.74
CA ASN A 89 -14.89 -7.97 1.04
C ASN A 89 -16.07 -7.67 1.99
N THR A 90 -15.98 -8.13 3.23
CA THR A 90 -17.06 -7.93 4.22
C THR A 90 -16.78 -6.82 5.24
N GLY A 91 -15.54 -6.36 5.33
CA GLY A 91 -15.08 -5.40 6.35
C GLY A 91 -15.03 -5.96 7.78
N LYS A 92 -15.28 -7.26 7.96
CA LYS A 92 -15.33 -7.89 9.29
C LYS A 92 -13.94 -8.30 9.76
N GLU A 93 -13.65 -8.05 11.04
CA GLU A 93 -12.44 -8.52 11.69
C GLU A 93 -12.43 -10.05 11.79
N ILE A 94 -11.27 -10.67 11.52
CA ILE A 94 -11.04 -12.11 11.60
C ILE A 94 -10.03 -12.37 12.71
N GLY A 95 -10.43 -13.16 13.72
CA GLY A 95 -9.50 -13.70 14.72
C GLY A 95 -8.95 -12.69 15.73
N GLY A 96 -9.34 -11.41 15.66
CA GLY A 96 -8.89 -10.38 16.59
C GLY A 96 -7.55 -9.75 16.19
N TYR A 97 -6.73 -9.46 17.19
CA TYR A 97 -5.35 -9.01 17.02
C TYR A 97 -4.40 -10.20 16.84
N LEU A 98 -3.58 -10.13 15.80
CA LEU A 98 -2.42 -10.99 15.60
C LEU A 98 -1.18 -10.27 16.17
N PHE A 99 -0.56 -10.86 17.18
CA PHE A 99 0.65 -10.31 17.80
C PHE A 99 1.88 -10.95 17.18
N LEU A 100 2.64 -10.17 16.42
CA LEU A 100 3.90 -10.58 15.81
C LEU A 100 5.01 -10.45 16.85
N PRO A 101 5.70 -11.53 17.25
CA PRO A 101 6.83 -11.43 18.17
C PRO A 101 7.99 -10.63 17.55
N GLY A 102 8.83 -10.05 18.40
CA GLY A 102 10.03 -9.32 17.97
C GLY A 102 10.87 -10.10 16.95
N ASN A 103 11.24 -9.40 15.88
CA ASN A 103 12.16 -9.87 14.85
C ASN A 103 12.88 -8.66 14.24
N PRO A 104 13.76 -7.98 15.01
CA PRO A 104 14.32 -6.70 14.62
C PRO A 104 15.06 -6.79 13.29
N TYR A 105 14.80 -5.85 12.39
CA TYR A 105 15.54 -5.72 11.14
C TYR A 105 16.97 -5.21 11.40
N PRO A 106 18.01 -5.91 10.93
CA PRO A 106 19.38 -5.40 10.98
C PRO A 106 19.51 -4.19 10.05
N VAL A 107 19.84 -3.04 10.64
CA VAL A 107 19.92 -1.75 9.94
C VAL A 107 20.78 -1.85 8.69
N GLY A 108 20.21 -1.43 7.55
CA GLY A 108 20.90 -1.40 6.25
C GLY A 108 21.08 -2.74 5.54
N GLU A 109 20.59 -3.86 6.10
CA GLU A 109 20.76 -5.18 5.50
C GLU A 109 19.87 -5.39 4.26
N ASN A 110 20.42 -5.88 3.14
CA ASN A 110 19.59 -6.09 1.96
C ASN A 110 18.46 -7.10 2.24
N PHE A 111 17.25 -6.83 1.74
CA PHE A 111 16.05 -7.65 1.98
C PHE A 111 16.19 -9.10 1.50
N SER A 112 17.10 -9.36 0.57
CA SER A 112 17.41 -10.69 0.07
C SER A 112 18.14 -11.56 1.10
N TYR A 113 18.89 -10.94 2.03
CA TYR A 113 19.68 -11.63 3.04
C TYR A 113 19.12 -11.45 4.46
N ALA A 114 18.33 -10.41 4.68
CA ALA A 114 17.74 -10.13 5.99
C ALA A 114 16.90 -11.33 6.51
N PRO A 115 16.97 -11.64 7.82
CA PRO A 115 16.37 -12.83 8.42
C PRO A 115 14.87 -12.64 8.69
N PHE A 116 14.09 -12.45 7.62
CA PHE A 116 12.65 -12.36 7.72
C PHE A 116 12.02 -13.62 8.30
N ARG A 117 11.06 -13.45 9.21
CA ARG A 117 10.30 -14.57 9.80
C ARG A 117 8.99 -14.77 9.05
N TRP A 118 8.65 -16.02 8.74
CA TRP A 118 7.35 -16.34 8.14
C TRP A 118 6.24 -16.34 9.20
N MET A 119 5.15 -15.63 8.91
CA MET A 119 3.88 -15.70 9.63
C MET A 119 2.88 -16.46 8.76
N ASP A 120 2.51 -17.65 9.24
CA ASP A 120 1.58 -18.53 8.56
C ASP A 120 0.13 -18.24 9.00
N LEU A 121 -0.71 -17.80 8.06
CA LEU A 121 -2.14 -17.61 8.27
C LEU A 121 -2.87 -18.92 7.98
N GLN A 122 -3.22 -19.62 9.06
CA GLN A 122 -3.81 -20.95 9.03
C GLN A 122 -5.31 -20.92 8.66
N GLN A 123 -6.00 -22.01 8.99
CA GLN A 123 -7.43 -22.23 8.70
C GLN A 123 -8.30 -21.05 9.19
N GLY A 124 -9.21 -20.59 8.32
CA GLY A 124 -10.06 -19.40 8.56
C GLY A 124 -9.69 -18.19 7.71
N TYR A 125 -8.41 -18.06 7.34
CA TYR A 125 -7.89 -16.98 6.48
C TYR A 125 -7.84 -17.35 4.99
N LYS A 126 -7.53 -18.61 4.69
CA LYS A 126 -7.41 -19.13 3.31
C LYS A 126 -8.71 -18.98 2.51
N GLY A 127 -8.58 -18.65 1.22
CA GLY A 127 -9.69 -18.42 0.30
C GLY A 127 -10.34 -17.03 0.42
N ARG A 128 -9.71 -16.11 1.15
CA ARG A 128 -10.22 -14.74 1.36
C ARG A 128 -9.24 -13.70 0.86
N THR A 129 -9.77 -12.54 0.49
CA THR A 129 -8.99 -11.31 0.37
C THR A 129 -8.87 -10.69 1.75
N LEU A 130 -7.64 -10.55 2.25
CA LEU A 130 -7.35 -10.10 3.61
C LEU A 130 -6.79 -8.70 3.58
N LYS A 131 -7.16 -7.90 4.58
CA LYS A 131 -6.54 -6.61 4.91
C LYS A 131 -5.83 -6.73 6.25
N ILE A 132 -4.50 -6.60 6.26
CA ILE A 132 -3.68 -6.59 7.48
C ILE A 132 -3.35 -5.16 7.82
N VAL A 133 -3.76 -4.70 9.00
CA VAL A 133 -3.62 -3.30 9.44
C VAL A 133 -2.67 -3.21 10.63
N LEU A 134 -1.65 -2.37 10.53
CA LEU A 134 -0.76 -2.03 11.63
C LEU A 134 -1.54 -1.27 12.71
N ARG A 135 -1.33 -1.65 13.97
CA ARG A 135 -1.96 -1.03 15.14
C ARG A 135 -0.89 -0.60 16.11
N GLU A 136 -0.72 0.70 16.24
CA GLU A 136 0.25 1.28 17.16
C GLU A 136 -0.40 2.41 17.97
N ASN A 137 0.36 2.96 18.90
CA ASN A 137 -0.02 4.11 19.71
C ASN A 137 -1.38 3.98 20.43
N ARG A 138 -1.71 2.76 20.87
CA ARG A 138 -2.99 2.44 21.52
C ARG A 138 -2.86 1.33 22.57
N LYS A 139 -3.88 1.24 23.43
CA LYS A 139 -3.98 0.20 24.47
C LYS A 139 -4.77 -1.00 23.94
N ILE A 140 -4.18 -2.18 23.95
CA ILE A 140 -4.79 -3.46 23.54
C ILE A 140 -4.65 -4.44 24.70
N TYR A 141 -5.76 -5.03 25.16
CA TYR A 141 -5.79 -5.97 26.29
C TYR A 141 -4.94 -5.53 27.50
N ASN A 142 -5.10 -4.26 27.91
CA ASN A 142 -4.36 -3.62 29.01
C ASN A 142 -2.85 -3.36 28.81
N LYS A 143 -2.28 -3.67 27.65
CA LYS A 143 -0.90 -3.32 27.29
C LYS A 143 -0.91 -2.13 26.32
N THR A 144 -0.08 -1.13 26.60
CA THR A 144 0.12 0.01 25.70
C THR A 144 1.17 -0.35 24.65
N TYR A 145 0.82 -0.20 23.39
CA TYR A 145 1.73 -0.33 22.26
C TYR A 145 2.00 1.09 21.75
N GLY A 146 3.26 1.54 21.82
CA GLY A 146 3.71 2.81 21.24
C GLY A 146 4.02 2.64 19.75
N ASP A 147 5.03 3.32 19.24
CA ASP A 147 5.49 3.17 17.85
C ASP A 147 5.94 1.73 17.55
N ARG A 148 5.41 1.16 16.47
CA ARG A 148 5.57 -0.26 16.11
C ARG A 148 5.78 -0.47 14.61
N ASP A 149 6.91 0.00 14.13
CA ASP A 149 7.37 -0.18 12.76
C ASP A 149 7.41 -1.67 12.36
N LEU A 150 6.90 -1.97 11.17
CA LEU A 150 6.72 -3.32 10.66
C LEU A 150 7.10 -3.40 9.20
N LEU A 151 8.04 -4.29 8.87
CA LEU A 151 8.34 -4.66 7.49
C LEU A 151 7.53 -5.90 7.14
N ILE A 152 6.83 -5.87 6.02
CA ILE A 152 6.14 -7.03 5.45
C ILE A 152 6.68 -7.30 4.05
N LYS A 153 6.99 -8.56 3.75
CA LYS A 153 7.22 -9.04 2.38
C LYS A 153 6.41 -10.29 2.10
N PHE A 154 6.04 -10.51 0.85
CA PHE A 154 5.28 -11.68 0.44
C PHE A 154 6.13 -12.67 -0.36
N LYS A 155 5.67 -13.92 -0.44
CA LYS A 155 6.28 -14.91 -1.34
C LYS A 155 6.08 -14.47 -2.79
N PRO A 156 7.07 -14.69 -3.68
CA PRO A 156 6.89 -14.47 -5.11
C PRO A 156 5.67 -15.25 -5.65
N GLY A 157 4.77 -14.56 -6.33
CA GLY A 157 3.50 -15.13 -6.82
C GLY A 157 2.29 -14.91 -5.91
N THR A 158 2.45 -14.30 -4.73
CA THR A 158 1.31 -13.84 -3.92
C THR A 158 0.59 -12.69 -4.64
N THR A 159 -0.74 -12.76 -4.79
CA THR A 159 -1.53 -11.65 -5.31
C THR A 159 -1.69 -10.56 -4.25
N VAL A 160 -0.86 -9.53 -4.30
CA VAL A 160 -1.02 -8.32 -3.48
C VAL A 160 -1.81 -7.28 -4.28
N LEU A 161 -2.90 -6.80 -3.70
CA LEU A 161 -3.81 -5.86 -4.36
C LEU A 161 -3.42 -4.41 -4.06
N TYR A 162 -3.05 -4.12 -2.80
CA TYR A 162 -2.81 -2.74 -2.40
C TYR A 162 -1.94 -2.62 -1.15
N TRP A 163 -1.07 -1.62 -1.16
CA TRP A 163 -0.30 -1.17 -0.01
C TRP A 163 -0.72 0.26 0.36
N HIS A 164 -0.95 0.49 1.65
CA HIS A 164 -1.33 1.79 2.20
C HIS A 164 -0.29 2.27 3.20
N GLY A 165 0.12 3.54 3.07
CA GLY A 165 1.00 4.18 4.04
C GLY A 165 2.40 3.57 4.08
N VAL A 166 2.94 3.17 2.92
CA VAL A 166 4.32 2.66 2.88
C VAL A 166 5.29 3.82 2.91
N ASP A 167 6.29 3.72 3.77
CA ASP A 167 7.29 4.76 3.97
C ASP A 167 8.70 4.17 4.06
N SER A 168 9.72 5.02 4.00
CA SER A 168 11.11 4.69 4.31
C SER A 168 11.56 5.46 5.55
N THR A 169 12.63 4.98 6.18
CA THR A 169 13.17 5.59 7.40
C THR A 169 14.68 5.43 7.42
N ASP A 170 15.38 6.22 8.23
CA ASP A 170 16.85 6.27 8.27
C ASP A 170 17.50 4.89 8.51
N TRP A 171 16.80 4.00 9.22
CA TRP A 171 17.31 2.66 9.53
C TRP A 171 16.95 1.59 8.48
N CYS A 172 16.02 1.90 7.57
CA CYS A 172 15.59 1.03 6.48
C CYS A 172 15.13 1.89 5.29
N ASP A 173 16.12 2.31 4.50
CA ASP A 173 15.86 2.98 3.23
C ASP A 173 15.49 1.94 2.17
N LEU A 174 14.18 1.79 1.91
CA LEU A 174 13.63 0.85 0.94
C LEU A 174 14.30 0.98 -0.44
N ASP A 175 14.69 2.19 -0.84
CA ASP A 175 15.36 2.44 -2.11
C ASP A 175 16.73 1.76 -2.19
N TYR A 176 17.40 1.57 -1.06
CA TYR A 176 18.71 0.94 -1.00
C TYR A 176 18.63 -0.56 -0.72
N VAL A 177 17.74 -0.96 0.21
CA VAL A 177 17.76 -2.32 0.76
C VAL A 177 16.78 -3.28 0.09
N ALA A 178 15.75 -2.77 -0.59
CA ALA A 178 14.65 -3.61 -1.10
C ALA A 178 14.70 -3.90 -2.61
N LYS A 179 15.74 -3.42 -3.30
CA LYS A 179 16.07 -3.75 -4.71
C LYS A 179 16.62 -5.17 -4.86
#